data_AF-A0A0J1DHM4-F1
#
_entry.id   AF-A0A0J1DHM4-F1
#
_cell.length_a   1.000
_cell.length_b   1.000
_cell.length_c   1.000
_cell.angle_alpha   90.00
_cell.angle_beta   90.00
_cell.angle_gamma   90.00
#
_symmetry.space_group_name_H-M   'P 1'
#
loop_
_entity.id
_entity.type
_entity.pdbx_description
1 polymer ?
#
loop_
_entity_poly.entity_id
_entity_poly.type
_entity_poly.pdbx_seq_one_letter_code
_entity_poly.pdbx_strand_id
1 'polypeptide(L)'
;MNKLLATLIAGLFATSVYAQTQAHSTSSTGAPASTATTQAPAANTGMTPAAGTTVVGTDQTSGASGTAGTAAASTGDAKADKEIAKANEKESKEIAKQDEKISKATNKATEKKAKAQHKANKKIADANDKVTKADPEDKAKASAKAEKKIAEANADAHETMIKADEKAQKKIVDANADKAKAQNKAAEKTAKAVAEAHKDAAK
;
A
#
# COMPACT_ATOMS: atom_id res chain seq x y z
N MET A 1 -11.39 21.81 12.26
CA MET A 1 -10.76 20.96 11.22
C MET A 1 -11.47 19.62 10.99
N ASN A 2 -12.46 19.22 11.79
CA ASN A 2 -13.04 17.87 11.70
C ASN A 2 -14.17 17.70 10.66
N LYS A 3 -14.73 18.78 10.12
CA LYS A 3 -15.84 18.69 9.15
C LYS A 3 -15.35 18.30 7.75
N LEU A 4 -14.20 18.82 7.32
CA LEU A 4 -13.60 18.51 6.02
C LEU A 4 -13.17 17.04 5.90
N LEU A 5 -12.63 16.46 6.97
CA LEU A 5 -12.22 15.06 6.99
C LEU A 5 -13.43 14.11 6.94
N ALA A 6 -14.55 14.48 7.59
CA ALA A 6 -15.79 13.71 7.54
C ALA A 6 -16.45 13.75 6.16
N THR A 7 -16.44 14.90 5.47
CA THR A 7 -16.99 15.01 4.11
C THR A 7 -16.19 14.21 3.09
N LEU A 8 -14.86 14.13 3.25
CA LEU A 8 -14.00 13.36 2.36
C LEU A 8 -14.22 11.85 2.48
N ILE A 9 -14.40 11.33 3.70
CA ILE A 9 -14.65 9.90 3.95
C ILE A 9 -16.06 9.51 3.45
N ALA A 10 -17.06 10.37 3.62
CA ALA A 10 -18.41 10.12 3.12
C ALA A 10 -18.49 10.11 1.58
N GLY A 11 -17.66 10.89 0.89
CA GLY A 11 -17.61 10.93 -0.57
C GLY A 11 -16.99 9.69 -1.22
N LEU A 12 -16.11 8.97 -0.52
CA LEU A 12 -15.34 7.85 -1.09
C LEU A 12 -16.17 6.56 -1.25
N PHE A 13 -17.29 6.41 -0.54
CA PHE A 13 -18.16 5.22 -0.62
C PHE A 13 -19.31 5.35 -1.64
N ALA A 14 -19.49 6.52 -2.27
CA ALA A 14 -20.61 6.77 -3.18
C ALA A 14 -20.34 6.36 -4.65
N THR A 15 -19.15 5.85 -4.99
CA THR A 15 -18.74 5.58 -6.38
C THR A 15 -18.51 4.10 -6.74
N SER A 16 -18.94 3.14 -5.91
CA SER A 16 -18.66 1.71 -6.13
C SER A 16 -19.89 0.82 -6.34
N VAL A 17 -20.88 1.27 -7.12
CA VAL A 17 -21.95 0.38 -7.62
C VAL A 17 -22.15 0.62 -9.11
N TYR A 18 -21.47 -0.19 -9.93
CA TYR A 18 -22.09 -0.86 -11.07
C TYR A 18 -21.19 -2.01 -11.57
N ALA A 19 -21.82 -3.12 -11.96
CA ALA A 19 -21.29 -4.36 -12.53
C ALA A 19 -20.87 -5.48 -11.55
N GLN A 20 -21.87 -6.14 -10.94
CA GLN A 20 -21.76 -7.53 -10.50
C GLN A 20 -22.70 -8.40 -11.34
N THR A 21 -22.16 -9.04 -12.37
CA THR A 21 -22.87 -10.06 -13.17
C THR A 21 -22.91 -11.38 -12.37
N GLN A 22 -24.07 -12.03 -12.31
CA GLN A 22 -24.26 -13.31 -11.63
C GLN A 22 -23.77 -14.48 -12.51
N ALA A 23 -22.92 -15.34 -11.97
CA ALA A 23 -22.67 -16.67 -12.53
C ALA A 23 -23.60 -17.70 -11.86
N HIS A 24 -24.37 -18.40 -12.70
CA HIS A 24 -25.24 -19.52 -12.34
C HIS A 24 -24.44 -20.66 -11.69
N SER A 25 -24.95 -21.19 -10.57
CA SER A 25 -24.51 -22.45 -9.98
C SER A 25 -25.45 -23.57 -10.40
N THR A 26 -24.96 -24.52 -11.19
CA THR A 26 -25.65 -25.79 -11.43
C THR A 26 -25.05 -26.87 -10.56
N SER A 27 -25.87 -27.38 -9.65
CA SER A 27 -25.70 -28.60 -8.87
C SER A 27 -25.74 -29.85 -9.75
N SER A 28 -24.85 -30.82 -9.54
CA SER A 28 -25.16 -32.23 -9.81
C SER A 28 -24.45 -33.18 -8.85
N THR A 29 -25.29 -33.80 -8.02
CA THR A 29 -25.22 -35.04 -7.25
C THR A 29 -24.43 -36.19 -7.91
N GLY A 30 -23.71 -36.98 -7.10
CA GLY A 30 -23.42 -38.38 -7.43
C GLY A 30 -22.10 -38.95 -6.90
N ALA A 31 -22.12 -39.52 -5.69
CA ALA A 31 -21.20 -40.60 -5.26
C ALA A 31 -21.82 -41.96 -5.71
N PRO A 32 -21.08 -43.10 -5.81
CA PRO A 32 -20.34 -43.70 -4.68
C PRO A 32 -19.04 -44.51 -4.98
N ALA A 33 -18.23 -44.63 -3.91
CA ALA A 33 -17.37 -45.73 -3.44
C ALA A 33 -16.54 -46.63 -4.40
N SER A 34 -15.23 -46.74 -4.14
CA SER A 34 -14.55 -48.03 -3.86
C SER A 34 -13.10 -47.83 -3.31
N THR A 35 -12.53 -48.93 -2.82
CA THR A 35 -11.65 -49.14 -1.65
C THR A 35 -10.12 -48.96 -1.79
N ALA A 36 -9.50 -48.54 -0.66
CA ALA A 36 -8.23 -48.96 -0.02
C ALA A 36 -6.91 -49.11 -0.82
N THR A 37 -5.84 -48.44 -0.35
CA THR A 37 -4.65 -49.06 0.29
C THR A 37 -3.62 -47.99 0.72
N THR A 38 -3.04 -48.23 1.90
CA THR A 38 -1.91 -47.65 2.65
C THR A 38 -0.71 -47.15 1.82
N GLN A 39 -0.09 -46.03 2.24
CA GLN A 39 1.34 -45.89 2.67
C GLN A 39 1.83 -44.42 2.62
N ALA A 40 2.48 -43.97 3.69
CA ALA A 40 3.14 -42.66 3.85
C ALA A 40 4.66 -42.78 3.53
N PRO A 41 5.49 -41.74 3.76
CA PRO A 41 5.60 -40.44 3.08
C PRO A 41 7.03 -40.22 2.49
N ALA A 42 7.22 -39.36 1.49
CA ALA A 42 8.57 -38.87 1.15
C ALA A 42 8.59 -37.49 0.46
N ALA A 43 9.30 -36.59 1.15
CA ALA A 43 10.11 -35.46 0.72
C ALA A 43 9.94 -34.87 -0.70
N ASN A 44 9.56 -33.60 -0.70
CA ASN A 44 9.60 -32.69 -1.84
C ASN A 44 11.01 -32.08 -1.94
N THR A 45 11.71 -32.33 -3.04
CA THR A 45 12.93 -31.60 -3.42
C THR A 45 12.89 -31.40 -4.93
N GLY A 46 13.02 -30.15 -5.35
CA GLY A 46 12.73 -29.72 -6.71
C GLY A 46 13.78 -30.08 -7.76
N MET A 47 13.43 -29.82 -9.01
CA MET A 47 14.35 -29.35 -10.04
C MET A 47 13.53 -28.78 -11.22
N THR A 48 13.72 -27.48 -11.51
CA THR A 48 13.65 -26.89 -12.87
C THR A 48 14.76 -27.49 -13.77
N PRO A 49 14.91 -27.14 -15.06
CA PRO A 49 13.97 -26.66 -16.09
C PRO A 49 14.08 -27.50 -17.40
N ALA A 50 13.19 -27.29 -18.38
CA ALA A 50 13.49 -27.69 -19.76
C ALA A 50 12.80 -26.77 -20.77
N ALA A 51 13.63 -26.11 -21.58
CA ALA A 51 13.26 -25.38 -22.77
C ALA A 51 13.11 -26.34 -23.96
N GLY A 52 12.30 -25.94 -24.95
CA GLY A 52 12.58 -26.26 -26.35
C GLY A 52 11.45 -26.86 -27.19
N THR A 53 10.90 -26.00 -28.05
CA THR A 53 10.84 -26.22 -29.51
C THR A 53 9.69 -27.04 -30.12
N THR A 54 8.73 -26.28 -30.68
CA THR A 54 8.16 -26.33 -32.05
C THR A 54 7.37 -27.55 -32.51
N VAL A 55 6.16 -27.30 -33.06
CA VAL A 55 5.70 -27.65 -34.43
C VAL A 55 4.29 -27.09 -34.68
N VAL A 56 4.20 -26.13 -35.63
CA VAL A 56 3.30 -26.08 -36.82
C VAL A 56 1.95 -26.79 -36.67
N GLY A 57 0.77 -26.20 -36.88
CA GLY A 57 0.35 -25.11 -37.74
C GLY A 57 -0.88 -25.61 -38.50
N THR A 58 -2.03 -24.92 -38.43
CA THR A 58 -3.05 -24.99 -39.49
C THR A 58 -3.84 -23.70 -39.55
N ASP A 59 -3.75 -23.13 -40.73
CA ASP A 59 -4.38 -21.95 -41.28
C ASP A 59 -5.90 -22.14 -41.46
N GLN A 60 -6.68 -21.11 -41.18
CA GLN A 60 -7.90 -20.80 -41.96
C GLN A 60 -8.33 -19.34 -41.73
N THR A 61 -7.68 -18.45 -42.48
CA THR A 61 -8.30 -17.59 -43.52
C THR A 61 -9.82 -17.39 -43.45
N SER A 62 -10.27 -16.14 -43.20
CA SER A 62 -10.99 -15.28 -44.16
C SER A 62 -11.81 -14.17 -43.46
N GLY A 63 -11.59 -12.92 -43.87
CA GLY A 63 -12.36 -11.77 -43.40
C GLY A 63 -11.65 -10.42 -43.60
N ALA A 64 -11.12 -10.16 -44.79
CA ALA A 64 -10.60 -8.84 -45.16
C ALA A 64 -11.76 -7.92 -45.60
N SER A 65 -11.92 -6.77 -44.93
CA SER A 65 -12.58 -5.58 -45.51
C SER A 65 -12.28 -4.33 -44.67
N GLY A 66 -11.42 -3.45 -45.22
CA GLY A 66 -11.28 -2.01 -44.94
C GLY A 66 -10.89 -1.61 -43.51
N THR A 67 -9.69 -1.08 -43.23
CA THR A 67 -9.08 0.08 -43.88
C THR A 67 -7.60 0.15 -43.53
N ALA A 68 -6.82 0.63 -44.50
CA ALA A 68 -5.38 0.83 -44.45
C ALA A 68 -4.93 1.70 -43.27
N GLY A 69 -3.75 1.38 -42.71
CA GLY A 69 -3.03 2.27 -41.83
C GLY A 69 -2.24 1.59 -40.71
N THR A 70 -1.44 0.55 -41.00
CA THR A 70 -0.20 0.38 -40.21
C THR A 70 0.69 1.55 -40.59
N ALA A 71 0.43 2.71 -39.99
CA ALA A 71 1.27 3.88 -40.15
C ALA A 71 2.67 3.47 -39.71
N ALA A 72 3.64 3.60 -40.61
CA ALA A 72 5.03 3.68 -40.21
C ALA A 72 5.09 4.71 -39.08
N ALA A 73 5.57 4.30 -37.90
CA ALA A 73 5.76 5.20 -36.77
C ALA A 73 6.43 6.47 -37.28
N SER A 74 5.72 7.59 -37.21
CA SER A 74 6.23 8.86 -37.71
C SER A 74 7.40 9.28 -36.81
N THR A 75 8.31 10.10 -37.31
CA THR A 75 9.36 10.69 -36.46
C THR A 75 8.78 11.50 -35.29
N GLY A 76 7.53 11.96 -35.40
CA GLY A 76 6.74 12.57 -34.32
C GLY A 76 6.43 11.61 -33.17
N ASP A 77 6.09 10.35 -33.49
CA ASP A 77 5.78 9.32 -32.47
C ASP A 77 7.01 8.99 -31.62
N ALA A 78 8.17 8.78 -32.25
CA ALA A 78 9.42 8.49 -31.55
C ALA A 78 9.88 9.65 -30.62
N LYS A 79 9.62 10.89 -31.02
CA LYS A 79 9.92 12.08 -30.19
C LYS A 79 8.97 12.17 -29.00
N ALA A 80 7.67 11.92 -29.20
CA ALA A 80 6.69 11.89 -28.13
C ALA A 80 7.00 10.78 -27.12
N ASP A 81 7.32 9.58 -27.57
CA ASP A 81 7.71 8.46 -26.70
C ASP A 81 8.90 8.82 -25.81
N LYS A 82 9.90 9.52 -26.36
CA LYS A 82 11.06 9.98 -25.58
C LYS A 82 10.69 11.00 -24.51
N GLU A 83 9.78 11.93 -24.81
CA GLU A 83 9.33 12.93 -23.84
C GLU A 83 8.43 12.31 -22.76
N ILE A 84 7.58 11.35 -23.12
CA ILE A 84 6.78 10.55 -22.18
C ILE A 84 7.69 9.76 -21.25
N ALA A 85 8.69 9.05 -21.79
CA ALA A 85 9.65 8.29 -21.00
C ALA A 85 10.38 9.19 -19.98
N LYS A 86 10.85 10.38 -20.39
CA LYS A 86 11.47 11.36 -19.48
C LYS A 86 10.50 11.91 -18.43
N ALA A 87 9.22 12.09 -18.78
CA ALA A 87 8.20 12.53 -17.85
C ALA A 87 7.96 11.48 -16.76
N ASN A 88 7.79 10.22 -17.16
CA ASN A 88 7.61 9.09 -16.27
C ASN A 88 8.84 8.85 -15.38
N GLU A 89 10.05 9.00 -15.93
CA GLU A 89 11.30 8.90 -15.14
C GLU A 89 11.37 9.97 -14.05
N LYS A 90 11.00 11.23 -14.37
CA LYS A 90 10.97 12.33 -13.40
C LYS A 90 9.90 12.12 -12.34
N GLU A 91 8.73 11.63 -12.74
CA GLU A 91 7.65 11.28 -11.83
C GLU A 91 8.09 10.21 -10.83
N SER A 92 8.63 9.09 -11.34
CA SER A 92 9.10 7.97 -10.52
C SER A 92 10.18 8.40 -9.53
N LYS A 93 11.15 9.22 -9.97
CA LYS A 93 12.18 9.78 -9.09
C LYS A 93 11.59 10.67 -8.00
N GLU A 94 10.56 11.46 -8.29
CA GLU A 94 9.93 12.30 -7.29
C GLU A 94 9.09 11.46 -6.31
N ILE A 95 8.31 10.50 -6.81
CA ILE A 95 7.54 9.57 -5.99
C ILE A 95 8.47 8.84 -5.00
N ALA A 96 9.60 8.29 -5.48
CA ALA A 96 10.56 7.58 -4.65
C ALA A 96 11.12 8.46 -3.50
N LYS A 97 11.43 9.74 -3.77
CA LYS A 97 11.87 10.68 -2.72
C LYS A 97 10.79 10.92 -1.67
N GLN A 98 9.54 11.03 -2.10
CA GLN A 98 8.41 11.26 -1.20
C GLN A 98 8.11 10.00 -0.37
N ASP A 99 8.25 8.79 -0.95
CA ASP A 99 8.20 7.52 -0.23
C ASP A 99 9.28 7.41 0.85
N GLU A 100 10.50 7.82 0.54
CA GLU A 100 11.58 7.84 1.52
C GLU A 100 11.27 8.80 2.70
N LYS A 101 10.68 9.97 2.42
CA LYS A 101 10.23 10.90 3.47
C LYS A 101 9.13 10.30 4.34
N ILE A 102 8.17 9.60 3.74
CA ILE A 102 7.09 8.88 4.45
C ILE A 102 7.70 7.82 5.37
N SER A 103 8.57 6.96 4.84
CA SER A 103 9.25 5.93 5.61
C SER A 103 10.05 6.51 6.79
N LYS A 104 10.84 7.57 6.56
CA LYS A 104 11.57 8.28 7.62
C LYS A 104 10.64 8.89 8.67
N ALA A 105 9.48 9.41 8.28
CA ALA A 105 8.51 9.98 9.21
C ALA A 105 7.89 8.89 10.10
N THR A 106 7.46 7.78 9.50
CA THR A 106 6.90 6.61 10.21
C THR A 106 7.91 6.02 11.17
N ASN A 107 9.16 5.77 10.74
CA ASN A 107 10.20 5.20 11.59
C ASN A 107 10.51 6.09 12.81
N LYS A 108 10.60 7.42 12.60
CA LYS A 108 10.80 8.38 13.70
C LYS A 108 9.62 8.39 14.68
N ALA A 109 8.39 8.24 14.20
CA ALA A 109 7.23 8.14 15.08
C ALA A 109 7.25 6.84 15.88
N THR A 110 7.48 5.70 15.23
CA THR A 110 7.59 4.39 15.89
C THR A 110 8.66 4.38 16.97
N GLU A 111 9.85 4.94 16.70
CA GLU A 111 10.94 5.05 17.67
C GLU A 111 10.53 5.89 18.90
N LYS A 112 9.84 7.02 18.68
CA LYS A 112 9.33 7.86 19.78
C LYS A 112 8.27 7.16 20.61
N LYS A 113 7.35 6.43 19.97
CA LYS A 113 6.34 5.63 20.66
C LYS A 113 6.97 4.55 21.51
N ALA A 114 7.92 3.80 20.98
CA ALA A 114 8.63 2.76 21.71
C ALA A 114 9.37 3.33 22.93
N LYS A 115 10.07 4.46 22.76
CA LYS A 115 10.73 5.18 23.88
C LYS A 115 9.74 5.65 24.94
N ALA A 116 8.56 6.15 24.52
CA ALA A 116 7.51 6.57 25.44
C ALA A 116 6.95 5.40 26.25
N GLN A 117 6.65 4.27 25.60
CA GLN A 117 6.20 3.04 26.27
C GLN A 117 7.26 2.51 27.22
N HIS A 118 8.52 2.44 26.81
CA HIS A 118 9.60 1.97 27.67
C HIS A 118 9.72 2.84 28.95
N LYS A 119 9.62 4.17 28.82
CA LYS A 119 9.62 5.08 29.97
C LYS A 119 8.41 4.85 30.88
N ALA A 120 7.21 4.68 30.32
CA ALA A 120 6.01 4.37 31.10
C ALA A 120 6.14 3.03 31.82
N ASN A 121 6.53 1.98 31.12
CA ASN A 121 6.74 0.64 31.70
C ASN A 121 7.75 0.67 32.85
N LYS A 122 8.84 1.44 32.71
CA LYS A 122 9.79 1.64 33.82
C LYS A 122 9.14 2.32 35.03
N LYS A 123 8.40 3.42 34.82
CA LYS A 123 7.67 4.11 35.91
C LYS A 123 6.64 3.19 36.58
N ILE A 124 5.95 2.36 35.80
CA ILE A 124 4.95 1.39 36.27
C ILE A 124 5.62 0.30 37.10
N ALA A 125 6.74 -0.26 36.61
CA ALA A 125 7.52 -1.25 37.35
C ALA A 125 8.01 -0.68 38.69
N ASP A 126 8.61 0.52 38.68
CA ASP A 126 9.08 1.19 39.90
C ASP A 126 7.94 1.51 40.89
N ALA A 127 6.73 1.76 40.39
CA ALA A 127 5.55 1.99 41.21
C ALA A 127 5.06 0.69 41.85
N ASN A 128 4.94 -0.38 41.06
CA ASN A 128 4.55 -1.71 41.55
C ASN A 128 5.55 -2.25 42.56
N ASP A 129 6.85 -2.13 42.30
CA ASP A 129 7.92 -2.51 43.22
C ASP A 129 7.76 -1.90 44.62
N LYS A 130 7.29 -0.64 44.68
CA LYS A 130 7.03 0.05 45.95
C LYS A 130 5.81 -0.51 46.67
N VAL A 131 4.80 -1.01 45.95
CA VAL A 131 3.66 -1.72 46.54
C VAL A 131 4.11 -3.07 47.07
N THR A 132 4.96 -3.80 46.33
CA THR A 132 5.46 -5.11 46.74
C THR A 132 6.34 -5.04 47.98
N LYS A 133 7.11 -3.95 48.12
CA LYS A 133 8.01 -3.70 49.27
C LYS A 133 7.31 -3.03 50.45
N ALA A 134 6.03 -2.66 50.34
CA ALA A 134 5.29 -2.01 51.42
C ALA A 134 4.81 -3.03 52.46
N ASP A 135 4.82 -2.62 53.73
CA ASP A 135 4.26 -3.40 54.83
C ASP A 135 2.75 -3.62 54.64
N PRO A 136 2.17 -4.71 55.21
CA PRO A 136 0.76 -5.03 55.02
C PRO A 136 -0.21 -3.90 55.38
N GLU A 137 0.08 -3.16 56.44
CA GLU A 137 -0.76 -2.03 56.91
C GLU A 137 -0.69 -0.81 55.97
N ASP A 138 0.45 -0.59 55.31
CA ASP A 138 0.67 0.53 54.39
C ASP A 138 0.34 0.20 52.92
N LYS A 139 0.13 -1.08 52.61
CA LYS A 139 -0.03 -1.58 51.24
C LYS A 139 -1.17 -0.91 50.48
N ALA A 140 -2.28 -0.61 51.16
CA ALA A 140 -3.42 0.09 50.55
C ALA A 140 -3.03 1.51 50.08
N LYS A 141 -2.30 2.26 50.92
CA LYS A 141 -1.81 3.61 50.59
C LYS A 141 -0.73 3.57 49.51
N ALA A 142 0.13 2.55 49.54
CA ALA A 142 1.12 2.31 48.49
C ALA A 142 0.45 2.02 47.14
N SER A 143 -0.59 1.18 47.11
CA SER A 143 -1.36 0.87 45.90
C SER A 143 -1.99 2.11 45.30
N ALA A 144 -2.69 2.94 46.11
CA ALA A 144 -3.30 4.18 45.62
C ALA A 144 -2.27 5.14 45.02
N LYS A 145 -1.07 5.25 45.62
CA LYS A 145 0.04 6.05 45.06
C LYS A 145 0.59 5.44 43.77
N ALA A 146 0.67 4.11 43.69
CA ALA A 146 1.14 3.42 42.49
C ALA A 146 0.15 3.59 41.34
N GLU A 147 -1.15 3.39 41.58
CA GLU A 147 -2.22 3.62 40.60
C GLU A 147 -2.17 5.04 40.02
N LYS A 148 -2.00 6.07 40.88
CA LYS A 148 -1.83 7.45 40.42
C LYS A 148 -0.59 7.61 39.50
N LYS A 149 0.54 7.02 39.88
CA LYS A 149 1.78 7.08 39.07
C LYS A 149 1.67 6.30 37.76
N ILE A 150 0.96 5.18 37.76
CA ILE A 150 0.69 4.38 36.56
C ILE A 150 -0.20 5.17 35.60
N ALA A 151 -1.26 5.80 36.11
CA ALA A 151 -2.13 6.65 35.32
C ALA A 151 -1.37 7.83 34.69
N GLU A 152 -0.52 8.52 35.47
CA GLU A 152 0.32 9.63 34.99
C GLU A 152 1.34 9.15 33.94
N ALA A 153 2.02 8.02 34.19
CA ALA A 153 2.97 7.44 33.24
C ALA A 153 2.33 7.06 31.90
N ASN A 154 1.11 6.50 31.94
CA ASN A 154 0.35 6.17 30.74
C ASN A 154 -0.11 7.43 30.01
N ALA A 155 -0.59 8.46 30.73
CA ALA A 155 -0.99 9.73 30.13
C ALA A 155 0.18 10.39 29.38
N ASP A 156 1.36 10.49 30.02
CA ASP A 156 2.59 11.01 29.41
C ASP A 156 2.96 10.25 28.12
N ALA A 157 2.86 8.92 28.16
CA ALA A 157 3.17 8.07 27.03
C ALA A 157 2.19 8.28 25.88
N HIS A 158 0.89 8.29 26.17
CA HIS A 158 -0.15 8.55 25.17
C HIS A 158 0.00 9.93 24.54
N GLU A 159 0.25 10.97 25.33
CA GLU A 159 0.49 12.32 24.79
C GLU A 159 1.68 12.34 23.83
N THR A 160 2.77 11.67 24.20
CA THR A 160 3.96 11.56 23.35
C THR A 160 3.68 10.78 22.06
N MET A 161 2.91 9.69 22.14
CA MET A 161 2.51 8.90 20.97
C MET A 161 1.65 9.72 20.01
N ILE A 162 0.64 10.43 20.53
CA ILE A 162 -0.26 11.28 19.73
C ILE A 162 0.55 12.36 19.00
N LYS A 163 1.45 13.06 19.71
CA LYS A 163 2.33 14.08 19.10
C LYS A 163 3.28 13.49 18.06
N ALA A 164 3.73 12.25 18.23
CA ALA A 164 4.57 11.57 17.27
C ALA A 164 3.79 11.22 15.99
N ASP A 165 2.56 10.71 16.14
CA ASP A 165 1.66 10.41 15.04
C ASP A 165 1.23 11.64 14.27
N GLU A 166 0.83 12.71 14.95
CA GLU A 166 0.43 13.97 14.32
C GLU A 166 1.56 14.51 13.42
N LYS A 167 2.80 14.47 13.90
CA LYS A 167 3.98 14.89 13.14
C LYS A 167 4.28 13.97 11.95
N ALA A 168 4.09 12.67 12.10
CA ALA A 168 4.26 11.74 10.98
C ALA A 168 3.16 11.91 9.94
N GLN A 169 1.89 11.97 10.36
CA GLN A 169 0.75 12.18 9.49
C GLN A 169 0.86 13.47 8.69
N LYS A 170 1.26 14.59 9.31
CA LYS A 170 1.49 15.85 8.59
C LYS A 170 2.51 15.67 7.45
N LYS A 171 3.63 15.01 7.72
CA LYS A 171 4.65 14.73 6.70
C LYS A 171 4.16 13.78 5.61
N ILE A 172 3.34 12.80 5.97
CA ILE A 172 2.74 11.86 5.00
C ILE A 172 1.78 12.60 4.07
N VAL A 173 0.92 13.46 4.61
CA VAL A 173 -0.01 14.27 3.83
C VAL A 173 0.74 15.20 2.88
N ASP A 174 1.77 15.90 3.38
CA ASP A 174 2.58 16.80 2.55
C ASP A 174 3.29 16.02 1.42
N ALA A 175 3.89 14.87 1.74
CA ALA A 175 4.56 14.01 0.76
C ALA A 175 3.58 13.46 -0.29
N ASN A 176 2.39 13.05 0.12
CA ASN A 176 1.34 12.58 -0.80
C ASN A 176 0.82 13.70 -1.70
N ALA A 177 0.67 14.92 -1.20
CA ALA A 177 0.32 16.07 -2.02
C ALA A 177 1.38 16.35 -3.09
N ASP A 178 2.66 16.20 -2.75
CA ASP A 178 3.74 16.37 -3.73
C ASP A 178 3.81 15.22 -4.75
N LYS A 179 3.50 13.98 -4.36
CA LYS A 179 3.32 12.87 -5.31
C LYS A 179 2.21 13.16 -6.32
N ALA A 180 1.05 13.65 -5.85
CA ALA A 180 -0.06 14.01 -6.72
C ALA A 180 0.31 15.14 -7.70
N LYS A 181 1.08 16.13 -7.25
CA LYS A 181 1.63 17.18 -8.14
C LYS A 181 2.59 16.61 -9.19
N ALA A 182 3.45 15.66 -8.80
CA ALA A 182 4.38 15.00 -9.73
C ALA A 182 3.63 14.22 -10.81
N GLN A 183 2.62 13.45 -10.41
CA GLN A 183 1.71 12.72 -11.32
C GLN A 183 1.01 13.67 -12.29
N ASN A 184 0.38 14.74 -11.79
CA ASN A 184 -0.32 15.71 -12.65
C ASN A 184 0.63 16.37 -13.65
N LYS A 185 1.86 16.70 -13.23
CA LYS A 185 2.88 17.29 -14.11
C LYS A 185 3.38 16.30 -15.17
N ALA A 186 3.46 15.01 -14.84
CA ALA A 186 3.81 13.98 -15.81
C ALA A 186 2.68 13.77 -16.82
N ALA A 187 1.43 13.66 -16.35
CA ALA A 187 0.24 13.56 -17.19
C ALA A 187 0.11 14.75 -18.16
N GLU A 188 0.33 15.99 -17.69
CA GLU A 188 0.32 17.18 -18.53
C GLU A 188 1.37 17.11 -19.64
N LYS A 189 2.58 16.64 -19.32
CA LYS A 189 3.67 16.48 -20.30
C LYS A 189 3.37 15.38 -21.31
N THR A 190 2.83 14.26 -20.86
CA THR A 190 2.40 13.17 -21.73
C THR A 190 1.31 13.64 -22.69
N ALA A 191 0.30 14.34 -22.20
CA ALA A 191 -0.76 14.90 -23.05
C ALA A 191 -0.21 15.90 -24.09
N LYS A 192 0.73 16.76 -23.68
CA LYS A 192 1.41 17.68 -24.61
C LYS A 192 2.23 16.97 -25.68
N ALA A 193 3.00 15.94 -25.29
CA ALA A 193 3.82 15.15 -26.21
C ALA A 193 2.96 14.44 -27.27
N VAL A 194 1.86 13.81 -26.84
CA VAL A 194 0.90 13.15 -27.73
C VAL A 194 0.25 14.17 -28.68
N ALA A 195 -0.19 15.31 -28.16
CA ALA A 195 -0.79 16.37 -28.99
C ALA A 195 0.19 16.95 -30.03
N GLU A 196 1.49 17.03 -29.72
CA GLU A 196 2.52 17.47 -30.67
C GLU A 196 2.75 16.42 -31.75
N ALA A 197 2.86 15.13 -31.40
CA ALA A 197 2.96 14.05 -32.38
C ALA A 197 1.79 14.01 -33.36
N HIS A 198 0.55 14.18 -32.87
CA HIS A 198 -0.62 14.25 -33.76
C HIS A 198 -0.60 15.46 -34.70
N LYS A 199 -0.06 16.61 -34.26
CA LYS A 199 0.10 17.78 -35.14
C LYS A 199 1.19 17.56 -36.19
N ASP A 200 2.27 16.88 -35.83
CA ASP A 200 3.36 16.57 -36.75
C ASP A 200 2.95 15.51 -37.77
N ALA A 201 2.12 14.52 -37.39
CA ALA A 201 1.55 13.53 -38.30
C ALA A 201 0.48 14.10 -39.25
N ALA A 202 -0.08 15.26 -38.95
CA ALA A 202 -1.10 15.93 -39.75
C ALA A 202 -0.54 16.97 -40.75
N LYS A 203 0.79 17.14 -40.79
CA LYS A 203 1.51 18.01 -41.74
C LYS A 203 2.14 17.20 -42.86
#